data_AF-A0A532D782-F1
#
_entry.id   AF-A0A532D782-F1
#
_cell.length_a   1.000
_cell.length_b   1.000
_cell.length_c   1.000
_cell.angle_alpha   90.00
_cell.angle_beta   90.00
_cell.angle_gamma   90.00
#
_symmetry.space_group_name_H-M   'P 1'
#
loop_
_entity.id
_entity.type
_entity.pdbx_description
1 polymer ?
#
loop_
_entity_poly.entity_id
_entity_poly.type
_entity_poly.pdbx_seq_one_letter_code
_entity_poly.pdbx_strand_id
1 'polypeptide(L)'
;MTRFIREYELRRELVGCILGSQVRYEMAVEAVENLESAGLLDDAYWCQRNDNEFEGGVFMVLAGRSNASRHKGSYRFPGVRAKQLAQVRSALARAPILSRLAVSSCPSYLRQQLIEDISGIGPKQASMFLRNIGKSYDLAILDTHVLQFMCMQGLLSIEDARIGTIKEYEKAERVVIQYAASIGYPVGYLDWAIWATMKAARELEP
;
A
#
# COMPACT_ATOMS: atom_id res chain seq x y z
N MET A 1 23.68 -12.53 1.02
CA MET A 1 22.62 -13.57 0.99
C MET A 1 21.35 -12.92 0.50
N THR A 2 20.95 -13.17 -0.74
CA THR A 2 19.68 -12.68 -1.30
C THR A 2 18.56 -13.48 -0.66
N ARG A 3 17.79 -12.87 0.25
CA ARG A 3 16.60 -13.50 0.83
C ARG A 3 15.61 -13.75 -0.30
N PHE A 4 15.32 -15.01 -0.61
CA PHE A 4 14.24 -15.35 -1.52
C PHE A 4 12.91 -15.00 -0.85
N ILE A 5 12.26 -13.95 -1.32
CA ILE A 5 10.95 -13.53 -0.83
C ILE A 5 9.90 -14.49 -1.40
N ARG A 6 9.09 -15.09 -0.53
CA ARG A 6 8.02 -16.01 -0.91
C ARG A 6 6.77 -15.25 -1.33
N GLU A 7 5.93 -15.90 -2.13
CA GLU A 7 4.64 -15.35 -2.59
C GLU A 7 3.75 -14.88 -1.42
N TYR A 8 3.74 -15.64 -0.32
CA TYR A 8 3.06 -15.25 0.92
C TYR A 8 3.57 -13.93 1.49
N GLU A 9 4.89 -13.71 1.53
CA GLU A 9 5.47 -12.48 2.05
C GLU A 9 5.12 -11.27 1.18
N LEU A 10 5.11 -11.46 -0.15
CA LEU A 10 4.67 -10.43 -1.10
C LEU A 10 3.18 -10.10 -0.93
N ARG A 11 2.34 -11.13 -0.78
CA ARG A 11 0.89 -10.96 -0.55
C ARG A 11 0.65 -10.19 0.75
N ARG A 12 1.30 -10.60 1.84
CA ARG A 12 1.21 -9.95 3.14
C ARG A 12 1.60 -8.47 3.04
N GLU A 13 2.69 -8.17 2.34
CA GLU A 13 3.14 -6.80 2.13
C GLU A 13 2.13 -5.99 1.30
N LEU A 14 1.59 -6.55 0.22
CA LEU A 14 0.57 -5.90 -0.60
C LEU A 14 -0.71 -5.61 0.19
N VAL A 15 -1.17 -6.56 1.03
CA VAL A 15 -2.31 -6.37 1.93
C VAL A 15 -2.02 -5.25 2.92
N GLY A 16 -0.81 -5.21 3.50
CA GLY A 16 -0.34 -4.12 4.35
C GLY A 16 -0.40 -2.77 3.62
N CYS A 17 -0.01 -2.72 2.35
CA CYS A 17 -0.10 -1.50 1.56
C CYS A 17 -1.54 -1.02 1.35
N ILE A 18 -2.46 -1.96 1.17
CA ILE A 18 -3.87 -1.67 0.97
C ILE A 18 -4.49 -1.13 2.26
N LEU A 19 -4.24 -1.80 3.39
CA LEU A 19 -4.75 -1.45 4.71
C LEU A 19 -4.01 -0.27 5.34
N GLY A 20 -2.81 0.09 4.91
CA GLY A 20 -2.10 1.29 5.37
C GLY A 20 -2.68 2.60 4.83
N SER A 21 -3.62 2.54 3.90
CA SER A 21 -4.14 3.73 3.24
C SER A 21 -5.25 4.42 4.05
N GLN A 22 -5.01 5.68 4.43
CA GLN A 22 -5.96 6.58 5.13
C GLN A 22 -6.29 6.19 6.58
N VAL A 23 -5.39 5.44 7.21
CA VAL A 23 -5.47 5.04 8.62
C VAL A 23 -4.10 5.21 9.28
N ARG A 24 -4.06 5.11 10.61
CA ARG A 24 -2.79 5.07 11.36
C ARG A 24 -2.04 3.78 11.06
N TYR A 25 -0.71 3.84 11.11
CA TYR A 25 0.16 2.69 10.85
C TYR A 25 -0.17 1.51 11.79
N GLU A 26 -0.40 1.78 13.07
CA GLU A 26 -0.69 0.76 14.08
C GLU A 26 -1.99 0.01 13.76
N MET A 27 -3.04 0.73 13.35
CA MET A 27 -4.31 0.13 12.93
C MET A 27 -4.13 -0.77 11.69
N ALA A 28 -3.28 -0.38 10.75
CA ALA A 28 -2.99 -1.20 9.58
C ALA A 28 -2.22 -2.47 9.94
N VAL A 29 -1.22 -2.37 10.82
CA VAL A 29 -0.45 -3.52 11.33
C VAL A 29 -1.37 -4.50 12.06
N GLU A 30 -2.16 -4.02 13.02
CA GLU A 30 -3.12 -4.85 13.76
C GLU A 30 -4.12 -5.55 12.83
N ALA A 31 -4.60 -4.85 11.79
CA ALA A 31 -5.51 -5.42 10.82
C ALA A 31 -4.86 -6.54 9.97
N VAL A 32 -3.61 -6.36 9.54
CA VAL A 32 -2.86 -7.42 8.83
C VAL A 32 -2.67 -8.63 9.74
N GLU A 33 -2.21 -8.41 10.98
CA GLU A 33 -2.00 -9.51 11.95
C GLU A 33 -3.30 -10.25 12.29
N ASN A 34 -4.42 -9.55 12.34
CA ASN A 34 -5.73 -10.16 12.54
C ASN A 34 -6.15 -11.04 11.34
N LEU A 35 -5.88 -10.60 10.11
CA LEU A 35 -6.14 -11.41 8.91
C LEU A 35 -5.23 -12.64 8.86
N GLU A 36 -3.96 -12.50 9.26
CA GLU A 36 -3.03 -13.62 9.40
C GLU A 36 -3.52 -14.63 10.45
N SER A 37 -3.90 -14.15 11.64
CA SER A 37 -4.41 -15.00 12.73
C SER A 37 -5.70 -15.76 12.34
N ALA A 38 -6.51 -15.16 11.47
CA ALA A 38 -7.71 -15.79 10.93
C ALA A 38 -7.45 -16.75 9.75
N GLY A 39 -6.19 -16.95 9.33
CA GLY A 39 -5.81 -17.77 8.18
C GLY A 39 -6.18 -17.16 6.83
N LEU A 40 -6.71 -15.94 6.79
CA LEU A 40 -7.21 -15.29 5.58
C LEU A 40 -6.09 -14.83 4.64
N LEU A 41 -4.81 -14.97 5.02
CA LEU A 41 -3.66 -14.74 4.14
C LEU A 41 -3.05 -16.04 3.58
N ASP A 42 -3.58 -17.20 3.92
CA ASP A 42 -3.02 -18.49 3.51
C ASP A 42 -3.27 -18.79 2.03
N ASP A 43 -2.39 -19.60 1.44
CA ASP A 43 -2.48 -19.98 0.02
C ASP A 43 -3.81 -20.64 -0.33
N ALA A 44 -4.43 -21.35 0.62
CA ALA A 44 -5.75 -21.96 0.44
C ALA A 44 -6.80 -20.93 0.01
N TYR A 45 -6.83 -19.75 0.63
CA TYR A 45 -7.78 -18.69 0.26
C TYR A 45 -7.37 -17.96 -1.01
N TRP A 46 -6.06 -17.74 -1.22
CA TRP A 46 -5.58 -16.86 -2.29
C TRP A 46 -5.31 -17.54 -3.63
N CYS A 47 -5.16 -18.86 -3.64
CA CYS A 47 -5.05 -19.65 -4.88
C CYS A 47 -6.41 -20.12 -5.41
N GLN A 48 -7.48 -20.06 -4.61
CA GLN A 48 -8.83 -20.42 -5.04
C GLN A 48 -9.51 -19.30 -5.83
N ARG A 49 -10.22 -19.66 -6.91
CA ARG A 49 -11.03 -18.72 -7.71
C ARG A 49 -12.47 -18.73 -7.21
N ASN A 50 -12.99 -17.53 -6.94
CA ASN A 50 -14.38 -17.24 -6.55
C ASN A 50 -14.83 -17.92 -5.26
N ASP A 51 -14.92 -17.10 -4.22
CA ASP A 51 -15.58 -17.47 -2.99
C ASP A 51 -16.08 -16.19 -2.31
N ASN A 52 -17.40 -16.12 -2.10
CA ASN A 52 -18.04 -15.03 -1.37
C ASN A 52 -17.70 -15.10 0.13
N GLU A 53 -17.29 -16.26 0.64
CA GLU A 53 -16.89 -16.44 2.04
C GLU A 53 -15.60 -15.69 2.35
N PHE A 54 -14.67 -15.53 1.40
CA PHE A 54 -13.46 -14.73 1.59
C PHE A 54 -13.78 -13.26 1.92
N GLU A 55 -14.61 -12.59 1.11
CA GLU A 55 -14.97 -11.18 1.36
C GLU A 55 -15.69 -11.04 2.70
N GLY A 56 -16.63 -11.95 2.99
CA GLY A 56 -17.35 -11.98 4.27
C GLY A 56 -16.41 -12.20 5.47
N GLY A 57 -15.46 -13.13 5.36
CA GLY A 57 -14.46 -13.41 6.39
C GLY A 57 -13.55 -12.20 6.66
N VAL A 58 -13.03 -11.58 5.60
CA VAL A 58 -12.24 -10.35 5.70
C VAL A 58 -13.07 -9.23 6.35
N PHE A 59 -14.33 -9.06 5.95
CA PHE A 59 -15.22 -8.09 6.58
C PHE A 59 -15.40 -8.36 8.07
N MET A 60 -15.65 -9.61 8.48
CA MET A 60 -15.86 -9.97 9.89
C MET A 60 -14.61 -9.69 10.74
N VAL A 61 -13.41 -9.97 10.21
CA VAL A 61 -12.15 -9.65 10.88
C VAL A 61 -11.96 -8.13 10.99
N LEU A 62 -12.07 -7.40 9.87
CA LEU A 62 -11.88 -5.95 9.86
C LEU A 62 -12.96 -5.20 10.66
N ALA A 63 -14.17 -5.73 10.75
CA ALA A 63 -15.25 -5.15 11.56
C ALA A 63 -15.08 -5.43 13.06
N GLY A 64 -14.04 -6.18 13.48
CA GLY A 64 -13.81 -6.56 14.87
C GLY A 64 -14.82 -7.58 15.40
N ARG A 65 -15.41 -8.38 14.51
CA ARG A 65 -16.49 -9.35 14.83
C ARG A 65 -16.03 -10.80 14.76
N SER A 66 -14.78 -11.04 14.42
CA SER A 66 -14.19 -12.40 14.39
C SER A 66 -13.57 -12.75 15.75
N ASN A 67 -13.84 -13.98 16.20
CA ASN A 67 -13.19 -14.53 17.40
C ASN A 67 -11.75 -15.02 17.13
N ALA A 68 -11.34 -15.09 15.86
CA ALA A 68 -10.00 -15.51 15.45
C ALA A 68 -8.98 -14.34 15.40
N SER A 69 -9.42 -13.11 15.71
CA SER A 69 -8.56 -11.92 15.72
C SER A 69 -7.60 -11.92 16.91
N ARG A 70 -6.34 -11.58 16.66
CA ARG A 70 -5.30 -11.40 17.69
C ARG A 70 -5.52 -10.13 18.51
N HIS A 71 -5.92 -9.05 17.85
CA HIS A 71 -6.18 -7.73 18.41
C HIS A 71 -7.66 -7.41 18.37
N LYS A 72 -8.13 -6.68 19.40
CA LYS A 72 -9.51 -6.21 19.49
C LYS A 72 -9.67 -4.84 18.83
N GLY A 73 -10.87 -4.56 18.33
CA GLY A 73 -11.22 -3.29 17.71
C GLY A 73 -11.64 -3.45 16.25
N SER A 74 -12.18 -2.38 15.69
CA SER A 74 -12.61 -2.34 14.29
C SER A 74 -11.68 -1.46 13.47
N TYR A 75 -11.38 -1.93 12.26
CA TYR A 75 -10.74 -1.16 11.23
C TYR A 75 -11.69 -0.07 10.71
N ARG A 76 -11.16 1.10 10.34
CA ARG A 76 -11.96 2.28 9.96
C ARG A 76 -12.91 2.04 8.77
N PHE A 77 -12.49 1.22 7.79
CA PHE A 77 -13.21 1.02 6.53
C PHE A 77 -13.39 -0.46 6.18
N PRO A 78 -14.11 -1.25 6.99
CA PRO A 78 -14.08 -2.71 6.88
C PRO A 78 -14.68 -3.21 5.57
N GLY A 79 -15.86 -2.70 5.17
CA GLY A 79 -16.53 -3.14 3.94
C GLY A 79 -15.76 -2.77 2.66
N VAL A 80 -15.27 -1.53 2.58
CA VAL A 80 -14.50 -1.06 1.41
C VAL A 80 -13.22 -1.86 1.24
N ARG A 81 -12.48 -2.14 2.33
CA ARG A 81 -11.25 -2.92 2.26
C ARG A 81 -11.48 -4.40 2.04
N ALA A 82 -12.57 -4.99 2.57
CA ALA A 82 -12.94 -6.36 2.28
C ALA A 82 -13.17 -6.58 0.79
N LYS A 83 -14.00 -5.73 0.17
CA LYS A 83 -14.23 -5.75 -1.28
C LYS A 83 -12.96 -5.56 -2.10
N GLN A 84 -12.12 -4.59 -1.71
CA GLN A 84 -10.85 -4.34 -2.39
C GLN A 84 -9.90 -5.55 -2.31
N LEU A 85 -9.78 -6.19 -1.14
CA LEU A 85 -8.95 -7.38 -0.97
C LEU A 85 -9.49 -8.58 -1.77
N ALA A 86 -10.82 -8.72 -1.90
CA ALA A 86 -11.42 -9.74 -2.74
C ALA A 86 -11.11 -9.53 -4.25
N GLN A 87 -11.09 -8.26 -4.71
CA GLN A 87 -10.67 -7.91 -6.08
C GLN A 87 -9.20 -8.26 -6.33
N VAL A 88 -8.32 -7.87 -5.40
CA VAL A 88 -6.88 -8.16 -5.48
C VAL A 88 -6.64 -9.66 -5.46
N ARG A 89 -7.31 -10.41 -4.58
CA ARG A 89 -7.26 -11.88 -4.54
C ARG A 89 -7.63 -12.50 -5.88
N SER A 90 -8.71 -12.03 -6.51
CA SER A 90 -9.15 -12.53 -7.82
C SER A 90 -8.09 -12.31 -8.91
N ALA A 91 -7.33 -11.22 -8.84
CA ALA A 91 -6.18 -11.01 -9.72
C ALA A 91 -5.02 -11.96 -9.41
N LEU A 92 -4.69 -12.18 -8.13
CA LEU A 92 -3.61 -13.08 -7.74
C LEU A 92 -3.91 -14.57 -8.01
N ALA A 93 -5.17 -14.97 -8.02
CA ALA A 93 -5.59 -16.32 -8.43
C ALA A 93 -5.44 -16.57 -9.95
N ARG A 94 -5.19 -15.52 -10.76
CA ARG A 94 -4.89 -15.65 -12.21
C ARG A 94 -3.40 -15.79 -12.49
N ALA A 95 -2.57 -15.09 -11.74
CA ALA A 95 -1.11 -15.15 -11.82
C ALA A 95 -0.52 -14.74 -10.47
N PRO A 96 0.63 -15.28 -10.04
CA PRO A 96 1.30 -14.87 -8.81
C PRO A 96 1.95 -13.48 -8.92
N ILE A 97 2.25 -12.84 -7.79
CA ILE A 97 2.99 -11.59 -7.73
C ILE A 97 4.40 -11.79 -8.27
N LEU A 98 5.07 -12.90 -7.93
CA LEU A 98 6.41 -13.20 -8.40
C LEU A 98 6.56 -13.12 -9.93
N SER A 99 5.60 -13.67 -10.69
CA SER A 99 5.66 -13.61 -12.16
C SER A 99 5.52 -12.18 -12.68
N ARG A 100 4.69 -11.36 -12.02
CA ARG A 100 4.53 -9.94 -12.38
C ARG A 100 5.79 -9.12 -12.09
N LEU A 101 6.52 -9.44 -11.03
CA LEU A 101 7.77 -8.75 -10.70
C LEU A 101 8.95 -9.14 -11.61
N ALA A 102 8.81 -10.22 -12.38
CA ALA A 102 9.84 -10.72 -13.29
C ALA A 102 9.79 -10.08 -14.69
N VAL A 103 8.70 -9.39 -15.06
CA VAL A 103 8.50 -8.89 -16.43
C VAL A 103 9.42 -7.72 -16.81
N SER A 104 9.96 -7.00 -15.83
CA SER A 104 10.82 -5.84 -16.07
C SER A 104 11.64 -5.49 -14.83
N SER A 105 12.72 -4.74 -15.03
CA SER A 105 13.46 -4.05 -13.98
C SER A 105 13.13 -2.56 -13.89
N CYS A 106 12.38 -2.01 -14.86
CA CYS A 106 12.00 -0.61 -14.89
C CYS A 106 10.89 -0.32 -13.86
N PRO A 107 11.12 0.53 -12.84
CA PRO A 107 10.15 0.74 -11.76
C PRO A 107 8.80 1.30 -12.22
N SER A 108 8.82 2.30 -13.10
CA SER A 108 7.59 2.94 -13.61
C SER A 108 6.74 1.96 -14.40
N TYR A 109 7.38 1.13 -15.23
CA TYR A 109 6.71 0.07 -15.98
C TYR A 109 6.14 -1.01 -15.05
N LEU A 110 6.92 -1.47 -14.07
CA LEU A 110 6.43 -2.44 -13.08
C LEU A 110 5.21 -1.92 -12.32
N ARG A 111 5.23 -0.65 -11.90
CA ARG A 111 4.08 -0.01 -11.25
C ARG A 111 2.86 -0.01 -12.15
N GLN A 112 3.03 0.39 -13.41
CA GLN A 112 1.93 0.41 -14.39
C GLN A 112 1.33 -0.98 -14.56
N GLN A 113 2.16 -2.01 -14.78
CA GLN A 113 1.72 -3.39 -14.93
C GLN A 113 0.98 -3.90 -13.70
N LEU A 114 1.47 -3.59 -12.48
CA LEU A 114 0.78 -3.97 -11.25
C LEU A 114 -0.61 -3.33 -11.14
N ILE A 115 -0.77 -2.06 -11.51
CA ILE A 115 -2.06 -1.36 -11.47
C ILE A 115 -3.03 -1.94 -12.51
N GLU A 116 -2.54 -2.24 -13.72
CA GLU A 116 -3.35 -2.81 -14.80
C GLU A 116 -3.81 -4.23 -14.47
N ASP A 117 -2.92 -5.06 -13.94
CA ASP A 117 -3.19 -6.48 -13.68
C ASP A 117 -3.97 -6.74 -12.40
N ILE A 118 -3.72 -5.94 -11.36
CA ILE A 118 -4.27 -6.12 -10.01
C ILE A 118 -5.35 -5.08 -9.79
N SER A 119 -6.57 -5.40 -10.22
CA SER A 119 -7.73 -4.56 -9.93
C SER A 119 -7.85 -4.33 -8.41
N GLY A 120 -8.02 -3.07 -8.03
CA GLY A 120 -8.15 -2.66 -6.64
C GLY A 120 -6.90 -2.01 -6.05
N ILE A 121 -5.78 -1.86 -6.76
CA ILE A 121 -4.65 -1.02 -6.31
C ILE A 121 -4.45 0.21 -7.18
N GLY A 122 -4.12 1.34 -6.53
CA GLY A 122 -3.77 2.59 -7.19
C GLY A 122 -2.26 2.86 -7.21
N PRO A 123 -1.82 3.96 -7.84
CA PRO A 123 -0.40 4.30 -8.00
C PRO A 123 0.36 4.37 -6.68
N LYS A 124 -0.24 4.99 -5.65
CA LYS A 124 0.36 5.05 -4.31
C LYS A 124 0.63 3.67 -3.72
N GLN A 125 -0.35 2.76 -3.78
CA GLN A 125 -0.24 1.43 -3.18
C GLN A 125 0.79 0.57 -3.93
N ALA A 126 0.81 0.68 -5.27
CA ALA A 126 1.80 -0.01 -6.10
C ALA A 126 3.23 0.52 -5.89
N SER A 127 3.43 1.85 -5.85
CA SER A 127 4.72 2.47 -5.49
C SER A 127 5.19 2.01 -4.10
N MET A 128 4.28 2.03 -3.11
CA MET A 128 4.59 1.66 -1.74
C MET A 128 4.96 0.17 -1.62
N PHE A 129 4.23 -0.69 -2.32
CA PHE A 129 4.54 -2.11 -2.40
C PHE A 129 5.93 -2.36 -2.99
N LEU A 130 6.25 -1.76 -4.14
CA LEU A 130 7.56 -1.90 -4.79
C LEU A 130 8.72 -1.40 -3.90
N ARG A 131 8.49 -0.32 -3.13
CA ARG A 131 9.47 0.18 -2.16
C ARG A 131 9.65 -0.81 -1.01
N ASN A 132 8.56 -1.26 -0.40
CA ASN A 132 8.62 -2.09 0.81
C ASN A 132 9.30 -3.45 0.56
N ILE A 133 9.12 -4.02 -0.63
CA ILE A 133 9.81 -5.28 -1.02
C ILE A 133 11.25 -5.04 -1.53
N GLY A 134 11.73 -3.80 -1.56
CA GLY A 134 13.07 -3.43 -2.03
C GLY A 134 13.27 -3.54 -3.54
N LYS A 135 12.18 -3.50 -4.34
CA LYS A 135 12.25 -3.60 -5.81
C LYS A 135 12.65 -2.29 -6.47
N SER A 136 12.27 -1.15 -5.89
CA SER A 136 12.72 0.18 -6.33
C SER A 136 12.55 1.22 -5.23
N TYR A 137 13.41 2.25 -5.24
CA TYR A 137 13.31 3.44 -4.39
C TYR A 137 13.10 4.72 -5.23
N ASP A 138 12.75 4.57 -6.51
CA ASP A 138 12.69 5.67 -7.50
C ASP A 138 11.26 6.16 -7.76
N LEU A 139 10.27 5.58 -7.07
CA LEU A 139 8.86 5.92 -7.22
C LEU A 139 8.38 6.68 -5.98
N ALA A 140 7.67 7.79 -6.19
CA ALA A 140 7.12 8.54 -5.07
C ALA A 140 5.90 7.80 -4.49
N ILE A 141 5.70 7.96 -3.19
CA ILE A 141 4.53 7.47 -2.47
C ILE A 141 3.77 8.70 -2.00
N LEU A 142 2.89 9.24 -2.85
CA LEU A 142 2.13 10.44 -2.53
C LEU A 142 1.00 10.12 -1.52
N ASP A 143 1.33 10.14 -0.24
CA ASP A 143 0.37 10.07 0.85
C ASP A 143 0.11 11.46 1.47
N THR A 144 -0.72 11.53 2.51
CA THR A 144 -1.04 12.80 3.15
C THR A 144 0.16 13.46 3.82
N HIS A 145 1.15 12.69 4.28
CA HIS A 145 2.34 13.24 4.93
C HIS A 145 3.27 13.85 3.89
N VAL A 146 3.54 13.16 2.79
CA VAL A 146 4.35 13.66 1.67
C VAL A 146 3.72 14.90 1.05
N LEU A 147 2.42 14.85 0.74
CA LEU A 147 1.73 15.98 0.12
C LEU A 147 1.72 17.22 1.02
N GLN A 148 1.46 17.06 2.32
CA GLN A 148 1.50 18.17 3.27
C GLN A 148 2.91 18.74 3.44
N PHE A 149 3.92 17.88 3.53
CA PHE A 149 5.31 18.31 3.60
C PHE A 149 5.66 19.18 2.39
N MET A 150 5.27 18.78 1.19
CA MET A 150 5.51 19.58 -0.02
C MET A 150 4.77 20.91 -0.04
N CYS A 151 3.55 20.96 0.50
CA CYS A 151 2.86 22.23 0.70
C CYS A 151 3.60 23.13 1.71
N MET A 152 4.10 22.57 2.81
CA MET A 152 4.86 23.33 3.81
C MET A 152 6.19 23.86 3.25
N GLN A 153 6.83 23.12 2.34
CA GLN A 153 8.03 23.58 1.63
C GLN A 153 7.72 24.59 0.51
N GLY A 154 6.43 24.88 0.23
CA GLY A 154 6.03 25.76 -0.87
C GLY A 154 6.24 25.17 -2.26
N LEU A 155 6.44 23.85 -2.37
CA LEU A 155 6.72 23.14 -3.63
C LEU A 155 5.44 22.66 -4.33
N LEU A 156 4.35 22.49 -3.58
CA LEU A 156 3.02 22.20 -4.12
C LEU A 156 2.00 23.18 -3.54
N SER A 157 1.07 23.64 -4.37
CA SER A 157 -0.12 24.33 -3.89
C SER A 157 -1.06 23.35 -3.18
N ILE A 158 -1.97 23.86 -2.33
CA ILE A 158 -3.01 23.04 -1.69
C ILE A 158 -3.90 22.36 -2.75
N GLU A 159 -4.11 23.01 -3.89
CA GLU A 159 -4.87 22.45 -5.02
C GLU A 159 -4.11 21.33 -5.71
N ASP A 160 -2.82 21.52 -6.01
CA ASP A 160 -1.99 20.47 -6.62
C ASP A 160 -1.79 19.26 -5.70
N ALA A 161 -1.91 19.45 -4.38
CA ALA A 161 -1.88 18.37 -3.41
C ALA A 161 -3.20 17.54 -3.35
N ARG A 162 -4.28 17.99 -4.00
CA ARG A 162 -5.54 17.24 -4.10
C ARG A 162 -5.52 16.33 -5.32
N ILE A 163 -4.95 15.15 -5.16
CA ILE A 163 -4.84 14.16 -6.22
C ILE A 163 -6.16 13.41 -6.42
N GLY A 164 -6.85 13.64 -7.54
CA GLY A 164 -8.06 12.91 -7.94
C GLY A 164 -7.84 11.98 -9.15
N THR A 165 -6.79 12.21 -9.94
CA THR A 165 -6.52 11.52 -11.20
C THR A 165 -5.07 11.02 -11.29
N ILE A 166 -4.84 10.07 -12.21
CA ILE A 166 -3.47 9.58 -12.50
C ILE A 166 -2.58 10.72 -13.02
N LYS A 167 -3.11 11.63 -13.83
CA LYS A 167 -2.34 12.77 -14.37
C LYS A 167 -1.88 13.73 -13.27
N GLU A 168 -2.76 14.01 -12.31
CA GLU A 168 -2.41 14.81 -11.13
C GLU A 168 -1.36 14.09 -10.28
N TYR A 169 -1.51 12.76 -10.09
CA TYR A 169 -0.52 11.94 -9.39
C TYR A 169 0.86 12.07 -10.03
N GLU A 170 0.96 11.89 -11.34
CA GLU A 170 2.22 12.00 -12.08
C GLU A 170 2.82 13.42 -12.02
N LYS A 171 1.97 14.47 -12.05
CA LYS A 171 2.42 15.86 -11.92
C LYS A 171 3.06 16.09 -10.55
N ALA A 172 2.36 15.75 -9.48
CA ALA A 172 2.87 15.90 -8.12
C ALA A 172 4.10 15.00 -7.89
N GLU A 173 4.08 13.76 -8.40
CA GLU A 173 5.21 12.83 -8.29
C GLU A 173 6.49 13.39 -8.91
N ARG A 174 6.41 14.03 -10.08
CA ARG A 174 7.58 14.68 -10.69
C ARG A 174 8.18 15.74 -9.78
N VAL A 175 7.35 16.55 -9.11
CA VAL A 175 7.81 17.56 -8.15
C VAL A 175 8.53 16.88 -6.97
N VAL A 176 7.96 15.80 -6.43
CA VAL A 176 8.56 15.07 -5.31
C VAL A 176 9.88 14.42 -5.69
N ILE A 177 9.97 13.80 -6.86
CA ILE A 177 11.20 13.21 -7.38
C ILE A 177 12.27 14.28 -7.60
N GLN A 178 11.92 15.41 -8.19
CA GLN A 178 12.85 16.53 -8.43
C GLN A 178 13.41 17.09 -7.12
N TYR A 179 12.57 17.24 -6.12
CA TYR A 179 13.01 17.66 -4.78
C TYR A 179 13.94 16.63 -4.14
N ALA A 180 13.60 15.34 -4.18
CA ALA A 180 14.46 14.29 -3.63
C ALA A 180 15.83 14.27 -4.34
N ALA A 181 15.83 14.44 -5.67
CA ALA A 181 17.05 14.53 -6.46
C ALA A 181 17.89 15.76 -6.11
N SER A 182 17.28 16.93 -5.82
CA SER A 182 18.02 18.15 -5.47
C SER A 182 18.75 18.05 -4.13
N ILE A 183 18.26 17.20 -3.22
CA ILE A 183 18.94 16.87 -1.95
C ILE A 183 19.82 15.61 -2.03
N GLY A 184 19.91 14.98 -3.21
CA GLY A 184 20.83 13.86 -3.48
C GLY A 184 20.34 12.47 -3.06
N TYR A 185 19.03 12.27 -2.85
CA TYR A 185 18.48 10.99 -2.39
C TYR A 185 17.38 10.44 -3.31
N PRO A 186 17.29 9.11 -3.50
CA PRO A 186 16.10 8.46 -4.04
C PRO A 186 14.84 8.83 -3.25
N VAL A 187 13.75 9.09 -3.96
CA VAL A 187 12.48 9.53 -3.37
C VAL A 187 11.90 8.54 -2.36
N GLY A 188 12.14 7.23 -2.55
CA GLY A 188 11.66 6.18 -1.65
C GLY A 188 12.33 6.18 -0.26
N TYR A 189 13.54 6.75 -0.13
CA TYR A 189 14.17 6.98 1.17
C TYR A 189 13.61 8.22 1.84
N LEU A 190 13.38 9.27 1.04
CA LEU A 190 12.79 10.51 1.54
C LEU A 190 11.38 10.28 2.08
N ASP A 191 10.60 9.37 1.50
CA ASP A 191 9.29 8.96 2.01
C ASP A 191 9.32 8.56 3.49
N TRP A 192 10.27 7.71 3.91
CA TRP A 192 10.39 7.31 5.32
C TRP A 192 10.71 8.49 6.23
N ALA A 193 11.64 9.35 5.80
CA ALA A 193 12.04 10.52 6.58
C ALA A 193 10.89 11.51 6.74
N ILE A 194 10.17 11.80 5.65
CA ILE A 194 8.99 12.67 5.67
C ILE A 194 7.91 12.06 6.55
N TRP A 195 7.58 10.78 6.37
CA TRP A 195 6.54 10.11 7.15
C TRP A 195 6.81 10.18 8.64
N ALA A 196 8.02 9.82 9.08
CA ALA A 196 8.41 9.85 10.48
C ALA A 196 8.34 11.27 11.07
N THR A 197 8.87 12.25 10.33
CA THR A 197 8.90 13.66 10.76
C THR A 197 7.50 14.25 10.84
N MET A 198 6.67 14.05 9.82
CA MET A 198 5.32 14.59 9.75
C MET A 198 4.37 13.90 10.72
N LYS A 199 4.57 12.60 11.01
CA LYS A 199 3.84 11.91 12.07
C LYS A 199 4.16 12.51 13.44
N ALA A 200 5.45 12.63 13.77
CA ALA A 200 5.87 13.21 15.04
C ALA A 200 5.38 14.65 15.23
N ALA A 201 5.47 15.48 14.18
CA ALA A 201 4.98 16.86 14.22
C ALA A 201 3.49 16.94 14.59
N ARG A 202 2.64 16.09 14.00
CA ARG A 202 1.19 16.06 14.29
C ARG A 202 0.85 15.58 15.70
N GLU A 203 1.70 14.76 16.32
CA GLU A 203 1.52 14.33 17.71
C GLU A 203 1.89 15.42 18.73
N LEU A 204 2.65 16.43 18.29
CA LEU A 204 3.02 17.60 19.10
C LEU A 204 2.06 18.78 18.94
N GLU A 205 1.19 18.76 17.93
CA GLU A 205 0.13 19.75 17.75
C GLU A 205 -1.04 19.42 18.70
N PRO A 206 -1.38 20.30 19.68
CA PRO A 206 -2.41 20.04 20.68
C PRO A 206 -3.84 20.04 20.14
#